data_AF-A0AA87II85-F1
#
_entry.id   AF-A0AA87II85-F1
#
_cell.length_a   1.000
_cell.length_b   1.000
_cell.length_c   1.000
_cell.angle_alpha   90.00
_cell.angle_beta   90.00
_cell.angle_gamma   90.00
#
_symmetry.space_group_name_H-M   'P 1'
#
loop_
_entity.id
_entity.type
_entity.pdbx_description
1 polymer ?
#
loop_
_entity_poly.entity_id
_entity_poly.type
_entity_poly.pdbx_seq_one_letter_code
_entity_poly.pdbx_strand_id
1 'polypeptide(L)'
;MITYNVDETEQAVKFVESNLSFLGKIYSIEHKRLKMESEYQTTINGSEETLVINGGLSSGYLGEGPRGLARVLEKLGIQKEEAEYYAKDRETHKKGFKHTFLVSLD
;
A
#
# COMPACT_ATOMS: atom_id res chain seq x y z
N MET A 1 -4.81 -11.97 -9.90
CA MET A 1 -5.08 -11.02 -8.80
C MET A 1 -5.02 -11.78 -7.49
N ILE A 2 -4.22 -11.31 -6.53
CA ILE A 2 -4.04 -11.96 -5.23
C ILE A 2 -4.57 -11.02 -4.14
N THR A 3 -5.52 -11.51 -3.34
CA THR A 3 -6.16 -10.72 -2.27
C THR A 3 -5.82 -11.29 -0.91
N TYR A 4 -5.52 -10.41 0.05
CA TYR A 4 -5.22 -10.77 1.44
C TYR A 4 -5.97 -9.87 2.42
N ASN A 5 -6.71 -10.49 3.33
CA ASN A 5 -7.42 -9.81 4.42
C ASN A 5 -6.60 -10.00 5.70
N VAL A 6 -6.27 -8.90 6.38
CA VAL A 6 -5.31 -8.94 7.47
C VAL A 6 -5.54 -7.80 8.45
N ASP A 7 -5.48 -8.12 9.75
CA ASP A 7 -5.65 -7.13 10.81
C ASP A 7 -4.30 -6.56 11.28
N GLU A 8 -3.22 -7.35 11.17
CA GLU A 8 -1.90 -7.00 11.67
C GLU A 8 -0.99 -6.37 10.59
N THR A 9 -0.34 -5.27 10.95
CA THR A 9 0.58 -4.56 10.04
C THR A 9 1.74 -5.41 9.55
N GLU A 10 2.40 -6.18 10.42
CA GLU A 10 3.54 -6.99 10.02
C GLU A 10 3.15 -8.13 9.06
N GLN A 11 1.94 -8.67 9.19
CA GLN A 11 1.43 -9.68 8.27
C GLN A 11 1.18 -9.07 6.88
N ALA A 12 0.61 -7.86 6.81
CA ALA A 12 0.45 -7.13 5.56
C ALA A 12 1.80 -6.84 4.86
N VAL A 13 2.80 -6.40 5.62
CA VAL A 13 4.15 -6.13 5.09
C VAL A 13 4.78 -7.41 4.55
N LYS A 14 4.77 -8.50 5.32
CA LYS A 14 5.32 -9.80 4.89
C LYS A 14 4.61 -10.35 3.65
N PHE A 15 3.30 -10.14 3.56
CA PHE A 15 2.53 -10.53 2.38
C PHE A 15 3.02 -9.81 1.13
N VAL A 16 3.23 -8.49 1.20
CA VAL A 16 3.82 -7.74 0.08
C VAL A 16 5.20 -8.29 -0.27
N GLU A 17 6.09 -8.39 0.72
CA GLU A 17 7.47 -8.86 0.53
C GLU A 17 7.54 -10.23 -0.17
N SER A 18 6.69 -11.16 0.27
CA SER A 18 6.65 -12.52 -0.27
C SER A 18 6.08 -12.61 -1.68
N ASN A 19 5.42 -11.55 -2.15
CA ASN A 19 4.76 -11.51 -3.47
C ASN A 19 5.36 -10.46 -4.43
N LEU A 20 6.40 -9.72 -4.02
CA LEU A 20 7.04 -8.69 -4.85
C LEU A 20 7.49 -9.22 -6.21
N SER A 21 8.05 -10.44 -6.25
CA SER A 21 8.56 -11.04 -7.49
C SER A 21 7.47 -11.36 -8.52
N PHE A 22 6.20 -11.45 -8.11
CA PHE A 22 5.08 -11.77 -9.02
C PHE A 22 4.45 -10.52 -9.65
N LEU A 23 4.77 -9.33 -9.16
CA LEU A 23 4.16 -8.08 -9.63
C LEU A 23 4.72 -7.62 -10.99
N GLY A 24 5.96 -7.97 -11.31
CA GLY A 24 6.68 -7.35 -12.42
C GLY A 24 6.90 -5.84 -12.19
N LYS A 25 6.81 -5.02 -13.24
CA LYS A 25 6.99 -3.55 -13.14
C LYS A 25 5.75 -2.93 -12.52
N ILE A 26 5.90 -2.32 -11.35
CA ILE A 26 4.82 -1.62 -10.65
C ILE A 26 4.52 -0.31 -11.37
N TYR A 27 3.25 -0.08 -11.70
CA TYR A 27 2.82 1.15 -12.38
C TYR A 27 1.87 1.99 -11.55
N SER A 28 1.16 1.42 -10.56
CA SER A 28 0.37 2.23 -9.63
C SER A 28 0.13 1.57 -8.28
N ILE A 29 -0.05 2.41 -7.27
CA ILE A 29 -0.45 2.01 -5.92
C ILE A 29 -1.62 2.90 -5.51
N GLU A 30 -2.71 2.29 -5.04
CA GLU A 30 -3.88 2.97 -4.53
C GLU A 30 -4.11 2.54 -3.08
N HIS A 31 -4.36 3.49 -2.19
CA HIS A 31 -4.77 3.22 -0.82
C HIS A 31 -6.04 4.00 -0.54
N LYS A 32 -7.12 3.35 -0.13
CA LYS A 32 -8.41 4.02 0.11
C LYS A 32 -9.10 3.48 1.34
N ARG A 33 -9.80 4.38 2.03
CA ARG A 33 -10.72 4.01 3.09
C ARG A 33 -12.00 3.43 2.48
N LEU A 34 -12.44 2.28 2.98
CA LEU A 34 -13.72 1.69 2.59
C LEU A 34 -14.84 2.43 3.35
N LYS A 35 -15.88 2.91 2.65
CA LYS A 35 -16.85 3.87 3.22
C LYS A 35 -17.68 3.32 4.39
N MET A 36 -17.77 2.00 4.54
CA MET A 36 -18.69 1.35 5.48
C MET A 36 -18.01 0.81 6.74
N GLU A 37 -16.71 0.56 6.69
CA GLU A 37 -15.96 -0.03 7.79
C GLU A 37 -14.74 0.86 8.00
N SER A 38 -14.20 1.00 9.21
CA SER A 38 -12.96 1.79 9.40
C SER A 38 -11.72 1.09 8.81
N GLU A 39 -11.94 0.27 7.80
CA GLU A 39 -11.02 -0.51 7.04
C GLU A 39 -10.53 0.26 5.82
N TYR A 40 -9.36 -0.15 5.35
CA TYR A 40 -8.76 0.40 4.16
C TYR A 40 -8.29 -0.72 3.27
N GLN A 41 -8.27 -0.42 1.98
CA GLN A 41 -7.75 -1.29 0.95
C GLN A 41 -6.53 -0.64 0.32
N THR A 42 -5.44 -1.39 0.25
CA THR A 42 -4.25 -1.05 -0.54
C THR A 42 -4.21 -1.96 -1.77
N THR A 43 -4.20 -1.38 -2.96
CA THR A 43 -4.08 -2.07 -4.24
C THR A 43 -2.75 -1.70 -4.88
N ILE A 44 -1.93 -2.70 -5.20
CA ILE A 44 -0.64 -2.55 -5.87
C ILE A 44 -0.78 -3.19 -7.24
N ASN A 45 -0.68 -2.38 -8.29
CA ASN A 45 -0.82 -2.84 -9.66
C ASN A 45 0.56 -2.92 -10.32
N GLY A 46 0.95 -4.14 -10.66
CA GLY A 46 2.13 -4.43 -11.47
C GLY A 46 1.76 -4.97 -12.85
N SER A 47 2.74 -5.02 -13.75
CA SER A 47 2.57 -5.45 -15.14
C SER A 47 2.14 -6.91 -15.28
N GLU A 48 2.46 -7.75 -14.29
CA GLU A 48 2.17 -9.19 -14.32
C GLU A 48 1.02 -9.56 -13.37
N GLU A 49 0.93 -8.89 -12.22
CA GLU A 49 -0.07 -9.20 -11.20
C GLU A 49 -0.52 -7.96 -10.43
N THR A 50 -1.69 -8.08 -9.79
CA THR A 50 -2.24 -7.10 -8.85
C THR A 50 -2.36 -7.72 -7.47
N LEU A 51 -1.78 -7.05 -6.47
CA LEU A 51 -1.98 -7.38 -5.06
C LEU A 51 -3.03 -6.47 -4.44
N VAL A 52 -3.93 -7.05 -3.66
CA VAL A 52 -4.96 -6.34 -2.90
C VAL A 52 -4.85 -6.72 -1.43
N ILE A 53 -4.72 -5.73 -0.56
CA ILE A 53 -4.59 -5.90 0.88
C ILE A 53 -5.75 -5.14 1.53
N ASN A 54 -6.58 -5.85 2.28
CA ASN A 54 -7.64 -5.25 3.07
C ASN A 54 -7.23 -5.28 4.56
N GLY A 55 -7.18 -4.12 5.20
CA GLY A 55 -6.74 -3.97 6.59
C GLY A 55 -5.21 -3.88 6.76
N GLY A 56 -4.74 -3.91 8.00
CA GLY A 56 -3.33 -3.98 8.41
C GLY A 56 -2.45 -2.73 8.13
N LEU A 57 -2.73 -1.95 7.09
CA LEU A 57 -1.89 -0.83 6.61
C LEU A 57 -2.49 0.56 6.89
N SER A 58 -3.53 0.64 7.71
CA SER A 58 -4.38 1.83 7.82
C SER A 58 -4.41 2.45 9.20
N SER A 59 -4.64 1.64 10.21
CA SER A 59 -4.60 2.05 11.61
C SER A 59 -4.02 0.93 12.45
N GLY A 60 -3.17 1.28 13.40
CA GLY A 60 -2.64 0.38 14.40
C GLY A 60 -2.40 1.15 15.70
N TYR A 61 -2.29 0.44 16.81
CA TYR A 61 -1.92 1.03 18.08
C TYR A 61 -0.61 1.83 17.90
N LEU A 62 -0.52 3.04 18.45
CA LEU A 62 0.66 3.93 18.30
C LEU A 62 1.06 4.31 16.85
N GLY A 63 0.18 4.14 15.86
CA GLY A 63 0.45 4.52 14.46
C GLY A 63 1.23 3.47 13.66
N GLU A 64 1.15 2.19 14.06
CA GLU A 64 1.80 1.08 13.35
C GLU A 64 1.33 0.92 11.90
N GLY A 65 0.03 0.98 11.62
CA GLY A 65 -0.51 0.89 10.25
C GLY A 65 0.12 1.89 9.28
N PRO A 66 0.09 3.21 9.58
CA PRO A 66 0.82 4.24 8.84
C PRO A 66 2.31 3.93 8.61
N ARG A 67 3.02 3.46 9.64
CA ARG A 67 4.46 3.10 9.50
C ARG A 67 4.66 1.88 8.60
N GLY A 68 3.78 0.89 8.67
CA GLY A 68 3.79 -0.26 7.79
C GLY A 68 3.51 0.12 6.34
N LEU A 69 2.55 1.03 6.11
CA LEU A 69 2.27 1.55 4.78
C LEU A 69 3.49 2.27 4.19
N ALA A 70 4.14 3.16 4.95
CA ALA A 70 5.37 3.81 4.52
C ALA A 70 6.45 2.77 4.13
N ARG A 71 6.68 1.75 4.97
CA ARG A 71 7.62 0.66 4.67
C ARG A 71 7.29 -0.09 3.39
N VAL A 72 6.00 -0.35 3.13
CA VAL A 72 5.54 -0.97 1.88
C VAL A 72 5.86 -0.06 0.70
N LEU A 73 5.51 1.22 0.76
CA LEU A 73 5.76 2.18 -0.33
C LEU A 73 7.25 2.33 -0.64
N GLU A 74 8.10 2.40 0.39
CA GLU A 74 9.57 2.43 0.23
C GLU A 74 10.10 1.18 -0.50
N LYS A 75 9.59 -0.01 -0.15
CA LYS A 75 9.96 -1.27 -0.82
C LYS A 75 9.51 -1.34 -2.28
N LEU A 76 8.43 -0.65 -2.61
CA LEU A 76 7.90 -0.56 -3.97
C LEU A 76 8.60 0.53 -4.79
N GLY A 77 9.60 1.21 -4.22
CA GLY A 77 10.45 2.18 -4.93
C GLY A 77 10.04 3.65 -4.78
N ILE A 78 9.08 3.97 -3.90
CA ILE A 78 8.75 5.35 -3.58
C ILE A 78 9.82 5.90 -2.62
N GLN A 79 10.29 7.14 -2.86
CA GLN A 79 11.29 7.76 -1.98
C GLN A 79 10.73 7.94 -0.57
N LYS A 80 11.59 7.81 0.43
CA LYS A 80 11.20 7.79 1.84
C LYS A 80 10.33 8.97 2.24
N GLU A 81 10.71 10.19 1.87
CA GLU A 81 9.97 11.41 2.20
C GLU A 81 8.56 11.40 1.60
N GLU A 82 8.42 10.90 0.37
CA GLU A 82 7.15 10.78 -0.32
C GLU A 82 6.29 9.64 0.27
N ALA A 83 6.90 8.50 0.60
CA ALA A 83 6.25 7.38 1.27
C ALA A 83 5.70 7.81 2.64
N GLU A 84 6.48 8.55 3.42
CA GLU A 84 6.05 9.11 4.70
C GLU A 84 4.93 10.14 4.52
N TYR A 85 4.98 10.97 3.48
CA TYR A 85 3.91 11.91 3.16
C TYR A 85 2.59 11.19 2.90
N TYR A 86 2.58 10.22 1.97
CA TYR A 86 1.37 9.44 1.68
C TYR A 86 0.82 8.72 2.91
N ALA A 87 1.73 8.17 3.73
CA ALA A 87 1.37 7.36 4.86
C ALA A 87 1.06 8.14 6.14
N LYS A 88 1.36 9.44 6.26
CA LYS A 88 1.10 10.23 7.49
C LYS A 88 0.17 11.41 7.27
N ASP A 89 0.01 11.88 6.05
CA ASP A 89 -0.82 13.05 5.79
C ASP A 89 -2.31 12.77 6.08
N ARG A 90 -2.92 13.70 6.82
CA ARG A 90 -4.26 13.51 7.39
C ARG A 90 -5.35 13.60 6.32
N GLU A 91 -5.07 14.26 5.19
CA GLU A 91 -5.97 14.35 4.05
C GLU A 91 -5.88 13.12 3.16
N THR A 92 -4.68 12.59 2.89
CA THR A 92 -4.50 11.31 2.18
C THR A 92 -5.08 10.15 2.96
N HIS A 93 -5.00 10.14 4.29
CA HIS A 93 -5.70 9.13 5.10
C HIS A 93 -7.22 9.22 4.98
N LYS A 94 -7.78 10.43 4.94
CA LYS A 94 -9.24 10.61 4.86
C LYS A 94 -9.81 10.29 3.48
N LYS A 95 -9.09 10.65 2.42
CA LYS A 95 -9.55 10.54 1.03
C LYS A 95 -8.98 9.33 0.30
N GLY A 96 -7.95 8.69 0.85
CA GLY A 96 -7.08 7.80 0.12
C GLY A 96 -6.06 8.56 -0.74
N PHE A 97 -5.13 7.81 -1.35
CA PHE A 97 -4.23 8.32 -2.38
C PHE A 97 -4.10 7.31 -3.53
N LYS A 98 -3.64 7.82 -4.68
CA LYS A 98 -3.17 7.01 -5.79
C LYS A 98 -1.84 7.57 -6.27
N HIS A 99 -0.80 6.75 -6.21
CA HIS A 99 0.50 7.04 -6.79
C HIS A 99 0.63 6.29 -8.11
N THR A 100 1.16 6.95 -9.15
CA THR A 100 1.39 6.35 -10.47
C THR A 100 2.84 6.59 -10.86
N PHE A 101 3.55 5.52 -11.16
CA PHE A 101 4.93 5.60 -11.58
C PHE A 101 4.97 6.00 -13.06
N LEU A 102 5.88 6.90 -13.42
CA LEU A 102 6.15 7.19 -14.82
C LEU A 102 6.88 5.99 -15.41
N VAL A 103 6.12 5.15 -16.11
CA VAL A 103 6.63 3.98 -16.81
C VAL A 103 7.14 4.47 -18.17
N SER A 104 8.46 4.63 -18.33
CA SER A 104 9.03 4.72 -19.69
C SER A 104 8.66 3.44 -20.43
N LEU A 105 7.98 3.59 -21.56
CA LEU A 105 7.79 2.54 -22.56
C LEU A 105 9.10 2.49 -23.34
N ASP A 106 10.00 1.59 -22.93
CA ASP A 106 11.18 1.24 -23.70
C ASP A 106 10.82 0.29 -24.84
#